data_AF-A0A832U9G7-F1
#
_entry.id   AF-A0A832U9G7-F1
#
_cell.length_a   1.000
_cell.length_b   1.000
_cell.length_c   1.000
_cell.angle_alpha   90.00
_cell.angle_beta   90.00
_cell.angle_gamma   90.00
#
_symmetry.space_group_name_H-M   'P 1'
#
loop_
_entity.id
_entity.type
_entity.pdbx_description
1 polymer ?
#
loop_
_entity_poly.entity_id
_entity_poly.type
_entity_poly.pdbx_seq_one_letter_code
_entity_poly.pdbx_strand_id
1 'polypeptide(L)'
;MASRFGHGFITSLMLIAEHFGLPPENAWMGVGDHVEGLVVPEKFKGTEIEELTTLLRKKVIWHTPGTMDKEDARDVIFVLNRLVVAIDKELGIADAEVGEFR
;
A
#
# COMPACT_ATOMS: atom_id res chain seq x y z
N MET A 1 -12.20 19.03 6.48
CA MET A 1 -11.41 19.58 5.36
C MET A 1 -11.37 18.51 4.29
N ALA A 2 -11.45 18.87 3.00
CA ALA A 2 -11.16 17.91 1.93
C ALA A 2 -9.70 17.47 2.04
N SER A 3 -9.41 16.18 1.85
CA SER A 3 -8.03 15.70 1.87
C SER A 3 -7.21 16.43 0.80
N ARG A 4 -6.05 16.96 1.19
CA ARG A 4 -5.09 17.57 0.25
C ARG A 4 -4.19 16.54 -0.43
N PHE A 5 -4.20 15.29 0.07
CA PHE A 5 -3.25 14.25 -0.28
C PHE A 5 -3.94 12.96 -0.76
N GLY A 6 -5.19 13.07 -1.22
CA GLY A 6 -6.02 11.92 -1.62
C GLY A 6 -6.72 11.24 -0.45
N HIS A 7 -7.85 10.61 -0.72
CA HIS A 7 -8.66 9.92 0.28
C HIS A 7 -9.47 8.80 -0.37
N GLY A 8 -9.53 7.65 0.29
CA GLY A 8 -10.28 6.48 -0.16
C GLY A 8 -9.46 5.21 -0.06
N PHE A 9 -10.00 4.10 -0.57
CA PHE A 9 -9.25 2.84 -0.56
C PHE A 9 -8.30 2.76 -1.74
N ILE A 10 -8.85 2.60 -2.95
CA ILE A 10 -8.06 2.44 -4.18
C ILE A 10 -7.21 3.68 -4.47
N THR A 11 -7.77 4.89 -4.31
CA THR A 11 -7.04 6.14 -4.54
C THR A 11 -5.78 6.23 -3.68
N SER A 12 -5.87 5.92 -2.39
CA SER A 12 -4.71 5.95 -1.51
C SER A 12 -3.72 4.83 -1.80
N LEU A 13 -4.19 3.63 -2.16
CA LEU A 13 -3.30 2.55 -2.59
C LEU A 13 -2.51 2.91 -3.85
N MET A 14 -3.16 3.55 -4.82
CA MET A 14 -2.49 4.04 -6.04
C MET A 14 -1.42 5.08 -5.72
N LEU A 15 -1.75 6.08 -4.88
CA LEU A 15 -0.79 7.11 -4.50
C LEU A 15 0.40 6.52 -3.71
N ILE A 16 0.15 5.57 -2.80
CA ILE A 16 1.23 4.85 -2.11
C ILE A 16 2.09 4.07 -3.11
N ALA A 17 1.49 3.38 -4.08
CA ALA A 17 2.22 2.64 -5.09
C ALA A 17 3.09 3.54 -5.99
N GLU A 18 2.64 4.76 -6.31
CA GLU A 18 3.44 5.74 -7.07
C GLU A 18 4.74 6.09 -6.34
N HIS A 19 4.70 6.27 -5.02
CA HIS A 19 5.91 6.49 -4.22
C HIS A 19 6.88 5.32 -4.31
N PHE A 20 6.38 4.09 -4.15
CA PHE A 20 7.22 2.89 -4.20
C PHE A 20 7.59 2.43 -5.62
N GLY A 21 7.15 3.15 -6.65
CA GLY A 21 7.69 3.06 -8.01
C GLY A 21 8.97 3.89 -8.23
N LEU A 22 9.32 4.78 -7.28
CA LEU A 22 10.55 5.57 -7.32
C LEU A 22 11.77 4.75 -6.83
N PRO A 23 13.01 5.24 -7.05
CA PRO A 23 14.17 4.71 -6.34
C PRO A 23 13.91 4.68 -4.82
N PRO A 24 14.31 3.62 -4.09
CA PRO A 24 13.93 3.42 -2.69
C PRO A 24 14.22 4.60 -1.77
N GLU A 25 15.33 5.31 -1.99
CA GLU A 25 15.72 6.51 -1.23
C GLU A 25 14.72 7.68 -1.36
N ASN A 26 13.91 7.70 -2.43
CA ASN A 26 12.93 8.74 -2.70
C ASN A 26 11.50 8.31 -2.39
N ALA A 27 11.26 7.01 -2.15
CA ALA A 27 9.92 6.43 -1.97
C ALA A 27 9.24 6.80 -0.65
N TRP A 28 9.97 7.35 0.31
CA TRP A 28 9.46 7.58 1.68
C TRP A 28 8.93 8.99 1.92
N MET A 29 9.30 9.95 1.07
CA MET A 29 8.95 11.34 1.30
C MET A 29 7.45 11.58 1.05
N GLY A 30 6.67 11.79 2.12
CA GLY A 30 5.25 12.16 2.01
C GLY A 30 4.28 10.98 1.86
N VAL A 31 4.77 9.73 1.78
CA VAL A 31 3.90 8.55 1.66
C VAL A 31 2.98 8.35 2.88
N GLY A 32 3.37 8.84 4.05
CA GLY A 32 2.55 8.83 5.27
C GLY A 32 1.23 9.59 5.12
N ASP A 33 1.19 10.65 4.33
CA ASP A 33 -0.02 11.45 4.10
C ASP A 33 -1.09 10.64 3.33
N HIS A 34 -0.65 9.80 2.38
CA HIS A 34 -1.53 8.91 1.64
C HIS A 34 -2.05 7.76 2.51
N VAL A 35 -1.23 7.30 3.46
CA VAL A 35 -1.65 6.34 4.49
C VAL A 35 -2.71 6.95 5.40
N GLU A 36 -2.58 8.21 5.82
CA GLU A 36 -3.62 8.89 6.59
C GLU A 36 -4.95 8.97 5.82
N GLY A 37 -4.89 9.22 4.51
CA GLY A 37 -6.04 9.23 3.62
C GLY A 37 -6.64 7.86 3.28
N LEU A 38 -5.94 6.77 3.57
CA LEU A 38 -6.38 5.40 3.24
C LEU A 38 -7.59 5.04 4.10
N VAL A 39 -8.65 4.51 3.48
CA VAL A 39 -9.87 4.08 4.20
C VAL A 39 -10.21 2.66 3.81
N VAL A 40 -10.32 1.76 4.79
CA VAL A 40 -10.77 0.37 4.56
C VAL A 40 -12.30 0.37 4.42
N PRO A 41 -12.86 -0.07 3.27
CA PRO A 41 -14.30 -0.24 3.09
C PRO A 41 -14.89 -1.22 4.11
N GLU A 42 -16.12 -0.96 4.55
CA GLU A 42 -16.78 -1.79 5.58
C GLU A 42 -16.85 -3.27 5.20
N LYS A 43 -17.06 -3.57 3.91
CA LYS A 43 -17.08 -4.95 3.40
C LYS A 43 -15.78 -5.74 3.60
N PHE A 44 -14.66 -5.05 3.84
CA PHE A 44 -13.35 -5.68 4.04
C PHE A 44 -12.96 -5.80 5.52
N LYS A 45 -13.82 -5.37 6.44
CA LYS A 45 -13.59 -5.54 7.89
C LYS A 45 -13.55 -7.01 8.28
N GLY A 46 -12.54 -7.38 9.06
CA GLY A 46 -12.28 -8.76 9.49
C GLY A 46 -11.76 -9.69 8.39
N THR A 47 -11.34 -9.16 7.24
CA THR A 47 -10.80 -9.95 6.11
C THR A 47 -9.28 -9.82 5.99
N GLU A 48 -8.65 -10.69 5.19
CA GLU A 48 -7.23 -10.57 4.85
C GLU A 48 -6.88 -9.19 4.25
N ILE A 49 -7.82 -8.55 3.54
CA ILE A 49 -7.62 -7.21 2.97
C ILE A 49 -7.42 -6.17 4.08
N GLU A 50 -8.16 -6.25 5.19
CA GLU A 50 -7.95 -5.37 6.34
C GLU A 50 -6.61 -5.66 7.05
N GLU A 51 -6.25 -6.93 7.19
CA GLU A 51 -4.98 -7.34 7.79
C GLU A 51 -3.78 -6.82 6.99
N LEU A 52 -3.79 -7.04 5.67
CA LEU A 52 -2.78 -6.54 4.75
C LEU A 52 -2.74 -5.02 4.71
N THR A 53 -3.90 -4.36 4.74
CA THR A 53 -3.96 -2.90 4.85
C THR A 53 -3.33 -2.42 6.15
N THR A 54 -3.60 -3.08 7.28
CA THR A 54 -3.00 -2.74 8.58
C THR A 54 -1.50 -2.95 8.59
N LEU A 55 -1.02 -4.03 7.97
CA LEU A 55 0.41 -4.31 7.82
C LEU A 55 1.10 -3.24 6.95
N LEU A 56 0.47 -2.84 5.84
CA LEU A 56 0.96 -1.77 4.98
C LEU A 56 1.14 -0.47 5.76
N ARG A 57 0.12 -0.06 6.53
CA ARG A 57 0.19 1.14 7.39
C ARG A 57 1.37 1.08 8.35
N LYS A 58 1.53 -0.04 9.04
CA LYS A 58 2.62 -0.21 10.02
C LYS A 58 3.99 -0.08 9.36
N LYS A 59 4.20 -0.76 8.23
CA LYS A 59 5.47 -0.69 7.49
C LYS A 59 5.80 0.73 7.05
N VAL A 60 4.81 1.46 6.55
CA VAL A 60 5.02 2.86 6.12
C VAL A 60 5.27 3.79 7.32
N ILE A 61 4.45 3.72 8.37
CA ILE A 61 4.52 4.65 9.51
C ILE A 61 5.76 4.40 10.38
N TRP A 62 6.23 3.17 10.48
CA TRP A 62 7.38 2.81 11.32
C TRP A 62 8.73 2.90 10.61
N HIS A 63 8.74 3.21 9.32
CA HIS A 63 9.99 3.42 8.61
C HIS A 63 10.76 4.61 9.19
N THR A 64 12.08 4.44 9.32
CA THR A 64 12.99 5.50 9.79
C THR A 64 13.93 5.87 8.65
N PRO A 65 13.89 7.12 8.15
CA PRO A 65 14.68 7.54 6.99
C PRO A 65 16.18 7.28 7.14
N GLY A 66 16.81 6.82 6.06
CA GLY A 66 18.25 6.56 5.99
C GLY A 66 18.67 5.24 6.65
N THR A 67 17.71 4.37 7.00
CA THR A 67 17.93 3.06 7.59
C THR A 67 17.17 2.02 6.79
N MET A 68 17.89 1.12 6.11
CA MET A 68 17.30 -0.01 5.37
C MET A 68 16.21 0.40 4.35
N ASP A 69 16.26 1.64 3.84
CA ASP A 69 15.25 2.21 2.94
C ASP A 69 14.91 1.28 1.76
N LYS A 70 15.92 0.56 1.24
CA LYS A 70 15.76 -0.39 0.12
C LYS A 70 15.02 -1.65 0.55
N GLU A 71 15.43 -2.26 1.64
CA GLU A 71 14.82 -3.49 2.16
C GLU A 71 13.38 -3.23 2.63
N ASP A 72 13.17 -2.13 3.34
CA ASP A 72 11.85 -1.71 3.81
C ASP A 72 10.91 -1.38 2.64
N ALA A 73 11.42 -0.70 1.59
CA ALA A 73 10.62 -0.37 0.42
C ALA A 73 10.18 -1.62 -0.32
N ARG A 74 11.10 -2.59 -0.46
CA ARG A 74 10.80 -3.90 -1.03
C ARG A 74 9.71 -4.63 -0.24
N ASP A 75 9.79 -4.57 1.08
CA ASP A 75 8.81 -5.15 1.98
C ASP A 75 7.42 -4.50 1.85
N VAL A 76 7.37 -3.18 1.65
CA VAL A 76 6.12 -2.47 1.36
C VAL A 76 5.55 -2.92 0.02
N ILE A 77 6.37 -3.00 -1.04
CA ILE A 77 5.96 -3.48 -2.37
C ILE A 77 5.36 -4.89 -2.28
N PHE A 78 5.97 -5.80 -1.51
CA PHE A 78 5.42 -7.14 -1.32
C PHE A 78 4.04 -7.13 -0.67
N VAL A 79 3.82 -6.29 0.34
CA VAL A 79 2.51 -6.16 0.99
C VAL A 79 1.49 -5.52 0.05
N LEU A 80 1.87 -4.48 -0.69
CA LEU A 80 1.02 -3.85 -1.71
C LEU A 80 0.56 -4.86 -2.77
N ASN A 81 1.49 -5.64 -3.31
CA ASN A 81 1.18 -6.66 -4.32
C ASN A 81 0.19 -7.70 -3.81
N ARG A 82 0.41 -8.21 -2.59
CA ARG A 82 -0.53 -9.15 -1.95
C ARG A 82 -1.90 -8.53 -1.73
N LEU A 83 -1.93 -7.27 -1.29
CA LEU A 83 -3.17 -6.54 -1.03
C LEU A 83 -3.99 -6.36 -2.30
N VAL A 84 -3.37 -5.93 -3.40
CA VAL A 84 -4.06 -5.76 -4.69
C VAL A 84 -4.62 -7.09 -5.19
N VAL A 85 -3.84 -8.17 -5.15
CA VAL A 85 -4.31 -9.50 -5.55
C VAL A 85 -5.48 -9.98 -4.67
N ALA A 86 -5.43 -9.74 -3.36
CA ALA A 86 -6.54 -10.09 -2.48
C ALA A 86 -7.81 -9.29 -2.82
N ILE A 87 -7.67 -8.01 -3.17
CA ILE A 87 -8.78 -7.16 -3.63
C ILE A 87 -9.35 -7.71 -4.94
N ASP A 88 -8.52 -8.04 -5.94
CA ASP A 88 -8.99 -8.57 -7.22
C ASP A 88 -9.77 -9.88 -7.07
N LYS A 89 -9.28 -10.78 -6.22
CA LYS A 89 -9.98 -12.03 -5.90
C LYS A 89 -11.33 -11.79 -5.27
N GLU A 90 -11.41 -10.84 -4.34
CA GLU A 90 -12.65 -10.43 -3.70
C GLU A 90 -13.61 -9.70 -4.67
N LEU A 91 -13.08 -9.11 -5.75
CA LEU A 91 -13.87 -8.58 -6.86
C LEU A 91 -14.29 -9.66 -7.87
N GLY A 92 -13.90 -10.93 -7.66
CA GLY A 92 -14.30 -12.08 -8.48
C GLY A 92 -13.32 -12.45 -9.59
N ILE A 93 -12.09 -11.91 -9.58
CA ILE A 93 -11.04 -12.24 -10.56
C ILE A 93 -10.25 -13.45 -10.06
N ALA A 94 -10.51 -14.63 -10.64
CA ALA A 94 -10.03 -15.91 -10.11
C ALA A 94 -8.52 -16.14 -10.24
N ASP A 95 -7.90 -15.58 -11.29
CA ASP A 95 -6.50 -15.78 -11.69
C ASP A 95 -5.65 -14.50 -11.51
N ALA A 96 -6.04 -13.63 -10.57
CA ALA A 96 -5.29 -12.41 -10.29
C ALA A 96 -3.88 -12.69 -9.77
N GLU A 97 -2.88 -12.10 -10.43
CA GLU A 97 -1.46 -12.16 -10.07
C GLU A 97 -0.72 -10.88 -10.47
N VAL A 98 0.39 -10.60 -9.80
CA VAL A 98 1.24 -9.43 -10.11
C VAL A 98 2.30 -9.71 -11.18
N GLY A 99 2.46 -10.97 -11.59
CA GLY A 99 3.51 -11.41 -12.50
C GLY A 99 4.93 -11.32 -11.92
N GLU A 100 5.93 -11.49 -12.80
CA GLU A 100 7.35 -11.30 -12.48
C GLU A 100 7.87 -10.01 -13.15
N PHE A 101 8.44 -9.11 -12.36
CA PHE A 101 9.16 -7.94 -12.89
C PHE A 101 10.63 -8.34 -13.08
N ARG A 102 11.10 -8.32 -14.33
CA ARG A 102 12.50 -8.57 -14.70
C ARG A 102 13.24 -7.26 -14.98
#